data_AF-A0A1M5GR85-F1
#
_entry.id   AF-A0A1M5GR85-F1
#
_cell.length_a   1.000
_cell.length_b   1.000
_cell.length_c   1.000
_cell.angle_alpha   90.00
_cell.angle_beta   90.00
_cell.angle_gamma   90.00
#
_symmetry.space_group_name_H-M   'P 1'
#
loop_
_entity.id
_entity.type
_entity.pdbx_description
1 polymer ?
#
loop_
_entity_poly.entity_id
_entity_poly.type
_entity_poly.pdbx_seq_one_letter_code
_entity_poly.pdbx_strand_id
1 'polypeptide(L)'
;MENIQYQIRKINPDLFSWAQSEMSNFSDFLMESENIIHIIDGIYDYNAVFLLSTNQRLILKGIGTDFIDVIPHEKITLINYLEPQEMVSVYTDDKVFGIGKVDEMMASQFNKKVNTFIFGNREDIAEEENDHEESVFVLLEQLGKLRQGGILTEEEFSSQKKKLLEKL
;
A
#
# COMPACT_ATOMS: atom_id res chain seq x y z
N MET A 1 0.70 26.90 -3.59
CA MET A 1 0.62 25.44 -3.58
C MET A 1 1.05 24.94 -4.95
N GLU A 2 2.05 24.05 -5.05
CA GLU A 2 2.28 23.34 -6.31
C GLU A 2 1.01 22.57 -6.68
N ASN A 3 0.65 22.58 -7.97
CA ASN A 3 -0.51 21.84 -8.47
C ASN A 3 -0.40 20.37 -8.02
N ILE A 4 -1.41 19.84 -7.34
CA ILE A 4 -1.37 18.50 -6.76
C ILE A 4 -1.13 17.40 -7.81
N GLN A 5 -1.62 17.62 -9.04
CA GLN A 5 -1.37 16.73 -10.18
C GLN A 5 0.11 16.72 -10.57
N TYR A 6 0.80 17.86 -10.44
CA TYR A 6 2.23 17.95 -10.69
C TYR A 6 3.03 17.18 -9.63
N GLN A 7 2.66 17.31 -8.35
CA GLN A 7 3.29 16.55 -7.28
C GLN A 7 3.11 15.04 -7.49
N ILE A 8 1.89 14.61 -7.81
CA ILE A 8 1.58 13.20 -8.05
C ILE A 8 2.39 12.63 -9.23
N ARG A 9 2.45 13.34 -10.37
CA ARG A 9 3.24 12.91 -11.54
C ARG A 9 4.73 12.76 -11.24
N LYS A 10 5.27 13.55 -10.31
CA LYS A 10 6.66 13.44 -9.87
C LYS A 10 6.88 12.24 -8.95
N ILE A 11 5.88 11.89 -8.15
CA ILE A 11 5.93 10.80 -7.18
C ILE A 11 5.76 9.44 -7.86
N ASN A 12 4.75 9.32 -8.71
CA ASN A 12 4.45 8.12 -9.46
C ASN A 12 4.08 8.50 -10.91
N PRO A 13 5.05 8.49 -11.84
CA PRO A 13 4.82 8.86 -13.23
C PRO A 13 4.02 7.80 -13.99
N ASP A 14 4.00 6.57 -13.48
CA ASP A 14 3.42 5.39 -14.12
C ASP A 14 1.98 5.10 -13.66
N LEU A 15 1.39 5.98 -12.83
CA LEU A 15 -0.03 5.90 -12.47
C LEU A 15 -0.84 5.74 -13.75
N PHE A 16 -1.71 4.73 -13.76
CA PHE A 16 -2.45 4.40 -14.97
C PHE A 16 -3.13 5.64 -15.55
N SER A 17 -3.17 5.74 -16.88
CA SER A 17 -3.74 6.90 -17.58
C SER A 17 -5.19 7.20 -17.19
N TRP A 18 -5.97 6.17 -16.84
CA TRP A 18 -7.35 6.31 -16.34
C TRP A 18 -7.42 6.78 -14.88
N ALA A 19 -6.37 6.56 -14.10
CA ALA A 19 -6.21 7.11 -12.76
C ALA A 19 -5.89 8.61 -12.83
N GLN A 20 -5.15 9.07 -13.83
CA GLN A 20 -4.76 10.47 -13.97
C GLN A 20 -5.94 11.43 -14.15
N SER A 21 -7.03 11.01 -14.81
CA SER A 21 -8.22 11.86 -14.98
C SER A 21 -8.95 12.18 -13.67
N GLU A 22 -8.75 11.37 -12.64
CA GLU A 22 -9.46 11.48 -11.36
C GLU A 22 -8.75 12.40 -10.36
N MET A 23 -7.50 12.76 -10.65
CA MET A 23 -6.67 13.60 -9.78
C MET A 23 -7.17 15.04 -9.66
N SER A 24 -8.05 15.49 -10.56
CA SER A 24 -8.71 16.80 -10.44
C SER A 24 -9.56 16.92 -9.17
N ASN A 25 -10.02 15.80 -8.63
CA ASN A 25 -10.97 15.77 -7.51
C ASN A 25 -10.26 15.54 -6.16
N PHE A 26 -8.93 15.53 -6.14
CA PHE A 26 -8.17 15.26 -4.91
C PHE A 26 -8.34 16.36 -3.86
N SER A 27 -8.66 17.59 -4.28
CA SER A 27 -9.04 18.69 -3.39
C SER A 27 -10.28 18.40 -2.56
N ASP A 28 -11.13 17.45 -2.97
CA ASP A 28 -12.40 17.18 -2.29
C ASP A 28 -12.19 16.41 -0.98
N PHE A 29 -11.04 15.73 -0.83
CA PHE A 29 -10.74 14.92 0.34
C PHE A 29 -9.37 15.22 0.98
N LEU A 30 -8.49 15.95 0.30
CA LEU A 30 -7.21 16.40 0.86
C LEU A 30 -7.31 17.80 1.44
N MET A 31 -6.72 17.97 2.62
CA MET A 31 -6.61 19.31 3.23
C MET A 31 -5.51 20.11 2.55
N GLU A 32 -5.64 21.44 2.50
CA GLU A 32 -4.61 22.33 1.93
C GLU A 32 -3.23 22.18 2.57
N SER A 33 -3.18 21.75 3.84
CA SER A 33 -1.95 21.50 4.59
C SER A 33 -1.43 20.07 4.47
N GLU A 34 -2.13 19.17 3.78
CA GLU A 34 -1.67 17.81 3.54
C GLU A 34 -0.67 17.78 2.38
N ASN A 35 0.50 17.20 2.65
CA ASN A 35 1.52 16.90 1.64
C ASN A 35 1.52 15.41 1.34
N ILE A 36 1.59 15.05 0.06
CA ILE A 36 1.63 13.65 -0.38
C ILE A 36 3.04 13.10 -0.21
N ILE A 37 3.18 11.98 0.50
CA ILE A 37 4.43 11.23 0.64
C ILE A 37 4.60 10.27 -0.54
N HIS A 38 3.58 9.47 -0.81
CA HIS A 38 3.54 8.55 -1.93
C HIS A 38 2.10 8.25 -2.35
N ILE A 39 1.94 7.82 -3.59
CA ILE A 39 0.69 7.29 -4.13
C ILE A 39 0.96 6.08 -5.01
N ILE A 40 0.09 5.08 -4.92
CA ILE A 40 -0.01 3.97 -5.87
C ILE A 40 -1.47 3.75 -6.24
N ASP A 41 -1.69 3.03 -7.32
CA ASP A 41 -3.00 2.51 -7.69
C ASP A 41 -2.97 0.97 -7.67
N GLY A 42 -4.16 0.37 -7.62
CA GLY A 42 -4.33 -1.08 -7.62
C GLY A 42 -5.78 -1.49 -7.49
N ILE A 43 -6.01 -2.74 -7.08
CA ILE A 43 -7.34 -3.31 -6.86
C ILE A 43 -7.56 -3.62 -5.38
N TYR A 44 -8.66 -3.15 -4.84
CA TYR A 44 -9.16 -3.49 -3.50
C TYR A 44 -10.63 -3.88 -3.60
N ASP A 45 -10.96 -5.07 -3.08
CA ASP A 45 -12.33 -5.64 -3.12
C ASP A 45 -12.97 -5.52 -4.53
N TYR A 46 -12.25 -6.01 -5.54
CA TYR A 46 -12.62 -5.98 -6.97
C TYR A 46 -12.76 -4.58 -7.61
N ASN A 47 -12.49 -3.51 -6.88
CA ASN A 47 -12.60 -2.15 -7.36
C ASN A 47 -11.21 -1.52 -7.54
N ALA A 48 -11.09 -0.67 -8.57
CA ALA A 48 -9.91 0.15 -8.76
C ALA A 48 -9.80 1.21 -7.65
N VAL A 49 -8.62 1.36 -7.07
CA VAL A 49 -8.38 2.28 -5.95
C VAL A 49 -7.04 2.99 -6.07
N PHE A 50 -6.94 4.16 -5.45
CA PHE A 50 -5.68 4.76 -5.02
C PHE A 50 -5.40 4.39 -3.57
N LEU A 51 -4.14 4.06 -3.28
CA LEU A 51 -3.60 4.11 -1.93
C LEU A 51 -2.66 5.31 -1.83
N LEU A 52 -3.10 6.32 -1.09
CA LEU A 52 -2.43 7.60 -0.95
C LEU A 52 -1.92 7.78 0.48
N SER A 53 -0.62 8.01 0.63
CA SER A 53 -0.03 8.39 1.92
C SER A 53 0.23 9.89 1.96
N THR A 54 -0.29 10.55 2.99
CA THR A 54 -0.01 11.96 3.28
C THR A 54 0.79 12.09 4.57
N ASN A 55 1.27 13.29 4.89
CA ASN A 55 1.90 13.56 6.18
C ASN A 55 0.96 13.40 7.40
N GLN A 56 -0.32 13.11 7.22
CA GLN A 56 -1.29 12.97 8.31
C GLN A 56 -1.93 11.58 8.39
N ARG A 57 -2.17 10.94 7.25
CA ARG A 57 -2.92 9.67 7.18
C ARG A 57 -2.69 8.94 5.87
N LEU A 58 -3.06 7.67 5.86
CA LEU A 58 -3.28 6.91 4.63
C LEU A 58 -4.74 7.03 4.20
N ILE A 59 -4.96 7.07 2.89
CA ILE A 59 -6.27 7.23 2.28
C ILE A 59 -6.41 6.17 1.19
N LEU A 60 -7.44 5.35 1.28
CA LEU A 60 -7.85 4.41 0.25
C LEU A 60 -9.05 5.01 -0.49
N LYS A 61 -8.85 5.45 -1.74
CA LYS A 61 -9.87 6.12 -2.55
C LYS A 61 -10.28 5.25 -3.72
N GLY A 62 -11.57 4.94 -3.84
CA GLY A 62 -12.12 4.27 -5.01
C GLY A 62 -12.06 5.15 -6.24
N ILE A 63 -11.69 4.58 -7.39
CA ILE A 63 -11.59 5.31 -8.65
C ILE A 63 -12.94 5.25 -9.36
N GLY A 64 -13.50 6.41 -9.75
CA GLY A 64 -14.84 6.50 -10.32
C GLY A 64 -15.99 6.23 -9.34
N THR A 65 -15.73 6.26 -8.03
CA THR A 65 -16.74 6.03 -6.96
C THR A 65 -16.54 7.01 -5.82
N ASP A 66 -17.54 7.17 -4.95
CA ASP A 66 -17.43 8.01 -3.73
C ASP A 66 -16.74 7.29 -2.56
N PHE A 67 -16.25 6.05 -2.77
CA PHE A 67 -15.61 5.25 -1.73
C PHE A 67 -14.32 5.90 -1.24
N ILE A 68 -14.25 6.18 0.06
CA ILE A 68 -13.06 6.67 0.76
C ILE A 68 -12.97 5.94 2.10
N ASP A 69 -11.81 5.35 2.38
CA ASP A 69 -11.46 4.88 3.71
C ASP A 69 -10.20 5.62 4.19
N VAL A 70 -10.18 6.00 5.46
CA VAL A 70 -9.10 6.79 6.06
C VAL A 70 -8.44 5.95 7.13
N ILE A 71 -7.13 5.76 7.00
CA ILE A 71 -6.31 4.94 7.88
C ILE A 71 -5.36 5.88 8.65
N PRO A 72 -5.65 6.18 9.93
CA PRO A 72 -4.78 7.02 10.75
C PRO A 72 -3.43 6.33 10.98
N HIS A 73 -2.33 7.07 10.92
CA HIS A 73 -0.98 6.50 11.07
C HIS A 73 -0.78 5.79 12.41
N GLU A 74 -1.40 6.28 13.48
CA GLU A 74 -1.31 5.69 14.82
C GLU A 74 -1.91 4.29 14.92
N LYS A 75 -2.84 3.95 14.01
CA LYS A 75 -3.43 2.61 13.94
C LYS A 75 -2.62 1.63 13.12
N ILE A 76 -1.61 2.09 12.38
CA ILE A 76 -0.86 1.25 11.45
C ILE A 76 0.26 0.55 12.21
N THR A 77 0.23 -0.77 12.13
CA THR A 77 1.19 -1.64 12.80
C THR A 77 2.28 -2.11 11.83
N LEU A 78 1.94 -2.30 10.56
CA LEU A 78 2.87 -2.74 9.53
C LEU A 78 2.38 -2.33 8.13
N ILE A 79 3.30 -1.99 7.24
CA ILE A 79 3.04 -1.86 5.80
C ILE A 79 4.03 -2.77 5.08
N ASN A 80 3.55 -3.77 4.35
CA ASN A 80 4.42 -4.65 3.56
C ASN A 80 4.05 -4.68 2.07
N TYR A 81 5.04 -4.91 1.22
CA TYR A 81 4.85 -5.28 -0.18
C TYR A 81 5.21 -6.74 -0.37
N LEU A 82 4.21 -7.52 -0.79
CA LEU A 82 4.33 -8.93 -1.06
C LEU A 82 4.50 -9.15 -2.56
N GLU A 83 5.76 -9.30 -2.99
CA GLU A 83 6.16 -9.41 -4.40
C GLU A 83 5.44 -10.55 -5.14
N PRO A 84 5.34 -11.80 -4.62
CA PRO A 84 4.64 -12.87 -5.35
C PRO A 84 3.17 -12.57 -5.63
N GLN A 85 2.54 -11.77 -4.78
CA GLN A 85 1.13 -11.40 -4.78
C GLN A 85 0.86 -10.11 -5.55
N GLU A 86 1.90 -9.36 -5.95
CA GLU A 86 1.77 -7.98 -6.45
C GLU A 86 0.82 -7.18 -5.55
N MET A 87 1.06 -7.24 -4.23
CA MET A 87 0.13 -6.71 -3.22
C MET A 87 0.83 -5.87 -2.16
N VAL A 88 0.35 -4.65 -1.95
CA VAL A 88 0.65 -3.87 -0.75
C VAL A 88 -0.38 -4.19 0.32
N SER A 89 0.08 -4.54 1.52
CA SER A 89 -0.74 -4.82 2.69
C SER A 89 -0.50 -3.77 3.76
N VAL A 90 -1.57 -3.11 4.21
CA VAL A 90 -1.56 -2.20 5.36
C VAL A 90 -2.26 -2.90 6.52
N TYR A 91 -1.51 -3.22 7.57
CA TYR A 91 -2.03 -3.83 8.79
C TYR A 91 -2.35 -2.74 9.80
N THR A 92 -3.56 -2.80 10.36
CA THR A 92 -3.97 -2.02 11.52
C THR A 92 -4.25 -2.95 12.70
N ASP A 93 -4.53 -2.37 13.87
CA ASP A 93 -4.91 -3.13 15.07
C ASP A 93 -6.13 -4.04 14.87
N ASP A 94 -7.00 -3.69 13.92
CA ASP A 94 -8.33 -4.28 13.74
C ASP A 94 -8.60 -4.82 12.32
N LYS A 95 -7.82 -4.43 11.31
CA LYS A 95 -8.10 -4.73 9.91
C LYS A 95 -6.81 -4.88 9.11
N VAL A 96 -6.90 -5.61 8.01
CA VAL A 96 -5.85 -5.63 6.99
C VAL A 96 -6.45 -5.10 5.69
N PHE A 97 -5.71 -4.22 5.03
CA PHE A 97 -6.04 -3.68 3.72
C PHE A 97 -5.07 -4.25 2.70
N GLY A 98 -5.53 -5.16 1.85
CA GLY A 98 -4.73 -5.71 0.76
C GLY A 98 -5.08 -5.06 -0.57
N ILE A 99 -4.13 -4.34 -1.15
CA ILE A 99 -4.24 -3.70 -2.45
C ILE A 99 -3.41 -4.52 -3.44
N GLY A 100 -4.07 -5.28 -4.32
CA GLY A 100 -3.43 -6.16 -5.29
C GLY A 100 -3.26 -5.54 -6.68
N LYS A 101 -2.55 -6.25 -7.57
CA LYS A 101 -2.22 -5.80 -8.94
C LYS A 101 -1.53 -4.44 -8.96
N VAL A 102 -0.64 -4.21 -8.01
CA VAL A 102 0.17 -2.99 -7.95
C VAL A 102 1.41 -3.15 -8.81
N ASP A 103 1.90 -2.05 -9.38
CA ASP A 103 3.21 -2.04 -10.03
C ASP A 103 4.33 -2.29 -9.01
N GLU A 104 5.23 -3.25 -9.28
CA GLU A 104 6.28 -3.70 -8.36
C GLU A 104 7.22 -2.57 -7.95
N MET A 105 7.67 -1.77 -8.92
CA MET A 105 8.61 -0.68 -8.68
C MET A 105 7.96 0.40 -7.81
N MET A 106 6.73 0.78 -8.12
CA MET A 106 5.98 1.77 -7.35
C MET A 106 5.58 1.25 -5.97
N ALA A 107 5.23 -0.03 -5.84
CA ALA A 107 4.90 -0.65 -4.56
C ALA A 107 6.11 -0.71 -3.62
N SER A 108 7.29 -1.05 -4.15
CA SER A 108 8.54 -1.04 -3.39
C SER A 108 8.90 0.39 -2.93
N GLN A 109 8.80 1.38 -3.81
CA GLN A 109 9.05 2.79 -3.44
C GLN A 109 8.04 3.32 -2.43
N PHE A 110 6.77 2.96 -2.59
CA PHE A 110 5.71 3.30 -1.65
C PHE A 110 6.03 2.71 -0.29
N ASN A 111 6.29 1.41 -0.23
CA ASN A 111 6.62 0.71 1.01
C ASN A 111 7.78 1.40 1.74
N LYS A 112 8.90 1.63 1.04
CA LYS A 112 10.08 2.28 1.61
C LYS A 112 9.76 3.68 2.12
N LYS A 113 9.23 4.58 1.29
CA LYS A 113 9.03 5.99 1.69
C LYS A 113 7.99 6.13 2.80
N VAL A 114 6.91 5.35 2.75
CA VAL A 114 5.84 5.43 3.73
C VAL A 114 6.26 4.80 5.06
N ASN A 115 6.97 3.67 5.05
CA ASN A 115 7.53 3.09 6.28
C ASN A 115 8.55 4.03 6.93
N THR A 116 9.50 4.59 6.17
CA THR A 116 10.44 5.58 6.71
C THR A 116 9.72 6.80 7.30
N PHE A 117 8.63 7.27 6.68
CA PHE A 117 7.88 8.40 7.22
C PHE A 117 7.12 8.06 8.51
N ILE A 118 6.38 6.95 8.54
CA ILE A 118 5.52 6.58 9.66
C ILE A 118 6.32 6.03 10.85
N PHE A 119 7.36 5.25 10.56
CA PHE A 119 8.11 4.48 11.55
C PHE A 119 9.55 4.97 11.77
N GLY A 120 10.13 5.78 10.86
CA GLY A 120 11.55 6.15 10.92
C GLY A 120 11.99 7.01 12.12
N ASN A 121 11.06 7.51 12.93
CA ASN A 121 11.36 8.16 14.21
C ASN A 121 11.24 7.21 15.41
N ARG A 122 10.93 5.92 15.21
CA ARG A 122 10.91 4.90 16.26
C ARG A 122 12.29 4.24 16.29
N GLU A 123 13.07 4.51 17.35
CA GLU A 123 14.39 3.90 17.58
C GLU A 123 14.34 2.35 17.62
N ASP A 124 13.15 1.76 17.80
CA ASP A 124 12.93 0.32 17.94
C ASP A 124 12.85 -0.45 16.59
N ILE A 125 12.88 0.23 15.44
CA ILE A 125 12.73 -0.42 14.10
C ILE A 125 14.00 -0.28 13.26
N ALA A 126 15.02 0.44 13.75
CA ALA A 126 16.27 0.69 13.03
C ALA A 126 17.22 -0.55 12.94
N GLU A 127 16.82 -1.71 13.46
CA GLU A 127 17.58 -2.96 13.35
C GLU A 127 17.01 -4.00 12.35
N GLU A 128 15.95 -3.67 11.60
CA GLU A 128 15.48 -4.50 10.46
C GLU A 128 15.73 -3.83 9.09
N GLU A 129 16.48 -2.74 9.05
CA GLU A 129 17.01 -2.18 7.81
C GLU A 129 18.35 -2.86 7.47
N ASN A 130 18.32 -4.11 7.01
CA ASN A 130 19.31 -4.74 6.10
C ASN A 130 19.08 -6.26 6.03
N ASP A 131 17.99 -6.69 5.41
CA ASP A 131 18.10 -7.80 4.46
C ASP A 131 16.85 -7.83 3.58
N HIS A 132 17.05 -7.74 2.27
CA HIS A 132 16.04 -8.10 1.27
C HIS A 132 15.80 -9.63 1.25
N GLU A 133 15.90 -10.28 2.40
CA GLU A 133 15.47 -11.64 2.69
C GLU A 133 14.48 -11.55 3.85
N GLU A 134 13.29 -10.98 3.60
CA GLU A 134 12.14 -11.38 4.44
C GLU A 134 12.08 -12.91 4.34
N SER A 135 12.43 -13.58 5.43
CA SER A 135 12.48 -15.03 5.48
C SER A 135 11.20 -15.59 4.89
N VAL A 136 11.30 -16.62 4.03
CA VAL A 136 10.12 -17.25 3.42
C VAL A 136 9.07 -17.61 4.47
N PHE A 137 9.47 -17.91 5.71
CA PHE A 137 8.57 -18.15 6.83
C PHE A 137 7.75 -16.92 7.26
N VAL A 138 8.34 -15.72 7.28
CA VAL A 138 7.65 -14.46 7.57
C VAL A 138 6.62 -14.16 6.48
N LEU A 139 7.01 -14.32 5.21
CA LEU A 139 6.10 -14.16 4.07
C LEU A 139 4.93 -15.15 4.12
N LEU A 140 5.19 -16.40 4.52
CA LEU A 140 4.14 -17.42 4.70
C LEU A 140 3.19 -17.10 5.86
N GLU A 141 3.68 -16.53 6.97
CA GLU A 141 2.83 -16.09 8.08
C GLU A 141 1.92 -14.94 7.65
N GLN A 142 2.49 -13.93 6.99
CA GLN A 142 1.74 -12.80 6.44
C GLN A 142 0.69 -13.28 5.43
N LEU A 143 1.06 -14.20 4.54
CA LEU A 143 0.14 -14.83 3.61
C LEU A 143 -1.05 -15.52 4.32
N GLY A 144 -0.77 -16.18 5.45
CA GLY A 144 -1.79 -16.76 6.32
C GLY A 144 -2.73 -15.73 6.93
N LYS A 145 -2.21 -14.58 7.38
CA LYS A 145 -3.00 -13.46 7.92
C LYS A 145 -3.92 -12.87 6.85
N LEU A 146 -3.44 -12.72 5.61
CA LEU A 146 -4.27 -12.25 4.49
C LEU A 146 -5.44 -13.18 4.20
N ARG A 147 -5.22 -14.51 4.23
CA ARG A 147 -6.30 -15.49 4.09
C ARG A 147 -7.31 -15.38 5.23
N GLN A 148 -6.84 -15.29 6.48
CA GLN A 148 -7.71 -15.17 7.66
C GLN A 148 -8.52 -13.87 7.66
N GLY A 149 -7.93 -12.78 7.15
CA GLY A 149 -8.61 -11.49 6.95
C GLY A 149 -9.60 -11.47 5.79
N GLY A 150 -9.77 -12.59 5.07
CA GLY A 150 -10.68 -12.68 3.92
C GLY A 150 -10.21 -11.92 2.69
N ILE A 151 -8.94 -11.51 2.64
CA ILE A 151 -8.35 -10.75 1.54
C ILE A 151 -8.02 -11.67 0.36
N LEU A 152 -7.54 -12.88 0.66
CA LEU A 152 -7.21 -13.89 -0.35
C LEU A 152 -8.24 -15.02 -0.34
N THR A 153 -8.63 -15.45 -1.53
CA THR A 153 -9.35 -16.71 -1.72
C THR A 153 -8.44 -17.91 -1.41
N GLU A 154 -9.02 -19.09 -1.18
CA GLU A 154 -8.25 -20.31 -0.94
C GLU A 154 -7.34 -20.69 -2.12
N GLU A 155 -7.81 -20.39 -3.34
CA GLU A 155 -7.10 -20.64 -4.59
C GLU A 155 -5.89 -19.71 -4.73
N GLU A 156 -6.07 -18.41 -4.49
CA GLU A 156 -4.99 -17.43 -4.49
C GLU A 156 -3.97 -17.74 -3.40
N PHE A 157 -4.42 -18.04 -2.18
CA PHE A 157 -3.56 -18.46 -1.08
C PHE A 157 -2.72 -19.69 -1.46
N SER A 158 -3.34 -20.73 -2.00
CA SER A 158 -2.65 -21.98 -2.35
C SER A 158 -1.61 -21.80 -3.46
N SER A 159 -1.97 -21.04 -4.49
CA SER A 159 -1.07 -20.70 -5.60
C SER A 159 0.17 -19.97 -5.10
N GLN A 160 -0.04 -18.98 -4.23
CA GLN A 160 1.03 -18.13 -3.73
C GLN A 160 1.91 -18.83 -2.69
N LYS A 161 1.31 -19.64 -1.80
CA LYS A 161 2.03 -20.47 -0.85
C LYS A 161 2.99 -21.41 -1.58
N LYS A 162 2.56 -22.00 -2.70
CA LYS A 162 3.42 -22.87 -3.51
C LYS A 162 4.64 -22.13 -4.05
N LYS A 163 4.45 -20.93 -4.63
CA LYS A 163 5.55 -20.09 -5.12
C LYS A 163 6.56 -19.74 -4.02
N LEU A 164 6.08 -19.40 -2.84
CA LEU A 164 6.94 -19.10 -1.69
C LEU A 164 7.74 -20.33 -1.26
N LEU A 165 7.11 -21.50 -1.18
CA LEU A 165 7.78 -22.74 -0.80
C LEU A 165 8.81 -23.22 -1.84
N GLU A 166 8.66 -22.85 -3.12
CA GLU A 166 9.65 -23.13 -4.17
C GLU A 166 10.93 -22.30 -4.03
N LYS A 167 10.92 -21.23 -3.21
CA LYS A 167 12.10 -20.40 -2.89
C LYS A 167 12.93 -20.93 -1.71
N LEU A 168 12.49 -22.00 -1.04
CA LEU A 168 13.23 -22.71 0.03
C LEU A 168 14.22 -23.72 -0.55
#